data_AF-A0A9D6D0X1-F1
#
_entry.id   AF-A0A9D6D0X1-F1
#
_cell.length_a   1.000
_cell.length_b   1.000
_cell.length_c   1.000
_cell.angle_alpha   90.00
_cell.angle_beta   90.00
_cell.angle_gamma   90.00
#
_symmetry.space_group_name_H-M   'P 1'
#
loop_
_entity.id
_entity.type
_entity.pdbx_description
1 polymer ?
#
loop_
_entity_poly.entity_id
_entity_poly.type
_entity_poly.pdbx_seq_one_letter_code
_entity_poly.pdbx_strand_id
1 'polypeptide(L)'
;MGDIAMSHTTFYVRLGSLLRERREAMHLSMREVGVAAAVSWQQIQKYEQGQSALSVERLLTLCRILHVEPSHIVNILCYDAPGAPFTERAAVYLERIRGEDKQQAVMTFLHHLSTTPPWAGGASSAVRERR
;
A
#
# COMPACT_ATOMS: atom_id res chain seq x y z
N MET A 1 12.06 -4.36 -26.96
CA MET A 1 12.64 -4.55 -25.62
C MET A 1 12.84 -3.17 -25.01
N GLY A 2 11.80 -2.63 -24.36
CA GLY A 2 11.80 -1.27 -23.81
C GLY A 2 12.05 -1.27 -22.30
N ASP A 3 13.12 -0.59 -21.90
CA ASP A 3 13.43 0.04 -20.61
C ASP A 3 12.81 -0.51 -19.31
N ILE A 4 13.51 -1.45 -18.67
CA ILE A 4 13.28 -1.88 -17.26
C ILE A 4 14.19 -1.09 -16.30
N ALA A 5 14.55 0.14 -16.64
CA ALA A 5 15.30 1.02 -15.76
C ALA A 5 14.37 2.13 -15.22
N MET A 6 13.44 1.78 -14.34
CA MET A 6 12.99 2.78 -13.36
C MET A 6 14.25 3.22 -12.62
N SER A 7 14.74 4.42 -12.92
CA SER A 7 15.87 5.00 -12.20
C SER A 7 15.57 4.89 -10.70
N HIS A 8 16.52 4.33 -9.94
CA HIS A 8 16.37 4.06 -8.50
C HIS A 8 15.90 5.30 -7.73
N THR A 9 16.36 6.47 -8.18
CA THR A 9 15.94 7.79 -7.69
C THR A 9 14.47 8.08 -7.96
N THR A 10 13.96 7.77 -9.16
CA THR A 10 12.55 7.98 -9.53
C THR A 10 11.62 7.13 -8.66
N PHE A 11 12.01 5.90 -8.32
CA PHE A 11 11.22 5.05 -7.42
C PHE A 11 11.03 5.68 -6.04
N TYR A 12 12.12 6.11 -5.39
CA TYR A 12 12.01 6.67 -4.03
C TYR A 12 11.32 8.03 -4.01
N VAL A 13 11.50 8.86 -5.04
CA VAL A 13 10.77 10.13 -5.15
C VAL A 13 9.27 9.87 -5.23
N ARG A 14 8.84 8.90 -6.05
CA ARG A 14 7.42 8.51 -6.13
C ARG A 14 6.90 7.92 -4.82
N LEU A 15 7.66 7.02 -4.20
CA LEU A 15 7.30 6.43 -2.91
C LEU A 15 7.14 7.51 -1.83
N GLY A 16 8.10 8.44 -1.77
CA GLY A 16 8.07 9.59 -0.87
C GLY A 16 6.85 10.47 -1.07
N SER A 17 6.48 10.76 -2.34
CA SER A 17 5.27 11.52 -2.67
C SER A 17 4.00 10.85 -2.15
N LEU A 18 3.84 9.54 -2.39
CA LEU A 18 2.66 8.79 -1.93
C LEU A 18 2.54 8.77 -0.39
N LEU A 19 3.66 8.60 0.31
CA LEU A 19 3.69 8.65 1.78
C LEU A 19 3.34 10.05 2.30
N ARG A 20 3.84 11.10 1.65
CA ARG A 20 3.53 12.48 1.96
C ARG A 20 2.04 12.78 1.76
N GLU A 21 1.50 12.43 0.60
CA GLU A 21 0.08 12.64 0.26
C GLU A 21 -0.82 11.95 1.29
N ARG A 22 -0.50 10.70 1.66
CA ARG A 22 -1.26 9.98 2.68
C ARG A 22 -1.17 10.65 4.05
N ARG A 23 0.02 11.13 4.46
CA ARG A 23 0.22 11.88 5.71
C ARG A 23 -0.61 13.17 5.73
N GLU A 24 -0.57 13.94 4.65
CA GLU A 24 -1.33 15.20 4.53
C GLU A 24 -2.84 14.94 4.55
N ALA A 25 -3.31 13.87 3.91
CA ALA A 25 -4.72 13.44 3.96
C ALA A 25 -5.17 13.01 5.37
N MET A 26 -4.24 12.68 6.26
CA MET A 26 -4.50 12.43 7.68
C MET A 26 -4.31 13.66 8.57
N HIS A 27 -3.94 14.81 8.00
CA HIS A 27 -3.61 16.02 8.74
C HIS A 27 -2.47 15.84 9.77
N LEU A 28 -1.57 14.88 9.52
CA LEU A 28 -0.42 14.63 10.39
C LEU A 28 0.79 15.46 9.94
N SER A 29 1.53 16.02 10.90
CA SER A 29 2.81 16.68 10.64
C SER A 29 3.95 15.66 10.54
N MET A 30 5.07 16.05 9.91
CA MET A 30 6.29 15.23 9.86
C MET A 30 6.83 14.89 11.26
N ARG A 31 6.62 15.78 12.24
CA ARG A 31 7.04 15.55 13.63
C ARG A 31 6.20 14.45 14.28
N GLU A 32 4.88 14.47 14.10
CA GLU A 32 3.99 13.44 14.65
C GLU A 32 4.29 12.06 14.06
N VAL A 33 4.48 11.97 12.73
CA VAL A 33 4.89 10.71 12.08
C VAL A 33 6.28 10.28 12.54
N GLY A 34 7.22 11.22 12.69
CA GLY A 34 8.56 10.92 13.19
C GLY A 34 8.55 10.30 14.58
N VAL A 35 7.78 10.89 15.52
CA VAL A 35 7.59 10.35 16.87
C VAL A 35 6.97 8.95 16.81
N ALA A 36 5.88 8.77 16.06
CA ALA A 36 5.21 7.48 15.93
C ALA A 36 6.09 6.39 15.29
N ALA A 37 6.98 6.79 14.38
CA ALA A 37 7.93 5.88 13.73
C ALA A 37 9.27 5.76 14.48
N ALA A 38 9.48 6.43 15.61
CA ALA A 38 10.78 6.48 16.30
C ALA A 38 11.94 6.92 15.38
N VAL A 39 11.73 7.96 14.57
CA VAL A 39 12.76 8.62 13.75
C VAL A 39 12.64 10.14 13.86
N SER A 40 13.69 10.86 13.47
CA SER A 40 13.64 12.32 13.47
C SER A 40 12.70 12.86 12.39
N TRP A 41 12.16 14.07 12.59
CA TRP A 41 11.34 14.72 11.57
C TRP A 41 12.12 14.99 10.28
N GLN A 42 13.43 15.25 10.38
CA GLN A 42 14.32 15.39 9.22
C GLN A 42 14.40 14.08 8.44
N GLN A 43 14.33 12.93 9.13
CA GLN A 43 14.35 11.63 8.47
C GLN A 43 13.04 11.38 7.71
N ILE A 44 11.89 11.77 8.27
CA ILE A 44 10.61 11.78 7.55
C ILE A 44 10.67 12.70 6.32
N GLN A 45 11.22 13.91 6.46
CA GLN A 45 11.42 14.82 5.33
C GLN A 45 12.27 14.18 4.23
N LYS A 46 13.39 13.52 4.59
CA LYS A 46 14.24 12.80 3.62
C LYS A 46 13.51 11.66 2.92
N TYR A 47 12.67 10.92 3.64
CA TYR A 47 11.85 9.87 3.04
C TYR A 47 10.83 10.45 2.05
N GLU A 48 10.12 11.51 2.43
CA GLU A 48 9.13 12.16 1.55
C GLU A 48 9.75 12.80 0.31
N GLN A 49 11.02 13.23 0.40
CA GLN A 49 11.77 13.79 -0.74
C GLN A 49 12.50 12.72 -1.56
N GLY A 50 12.41 11.44 -1.19
CA GLY A 50 13.14 10.35 -1.85
C GLY A 50 14.66 10.41 -1.69
N GLN A 51 15.18 11.21 -0.74
CA GLN A 51 16.61 11.37 -0.47
C GLN A 51 17.19 10.24 0.40
N SER A 52 16.33 9.40 0.96
CA SER A 52 16.74 8.24 1.75
C SER A 52 15.91 7.03 1.36
N ALA A 53 16.60 5.92 1.07
CA ALA A 53 15.97 4.64 0.88
C ALA A 53 15.23 4.20 2.15
N LEU A 54 14.10 3.54 1.96
CA LEU A 54 13.31 2.92 3.01
C LEU A 54 13.57 1.43 3.02
N SER A 55 13.90 0.86 4.19
CA SER A 55 13.81 -0.59 4.36
C SER A 55 12.35 -1.03 4.29
N VAL A 56 12.11 -2.30 3.96
CA VAL A 56 10.76 -2.88 3.94
C VAL A 56 10.08 -2.73 5.30
N GLU A 57 10.79 -3.02 6.39
CA GLU A 57 10.29 -2.83 7.75
C GLU A 57 9.84 -1.38 8.02
N ARG A 58 10.64 -0.40 7.57
CA ARG A 58 10.32 1.01 7.74
C ARG A 58 9.09 1.41 6.93
N LEU A 59 9.01 0.94 5.69
CA LEU A 59 7.83 1.15 4.85
C LEU A 59 6.57 0.59 5.53
N LEU A 60 6.60 -0.65 6.01
CA LEU A 60 5.47 -1.28 6.71
C LEU A 60 5.07 -0.51 7.97
N THR A 61 6.04 -0.01 8.73
CA THR A 61 5.80 0.84 9.90
C THR A 61 5.08 2.12 9.53
N LEU A 62 5.54 2.82 8.48
CA LEU A 62 4.90 4.03 7.99
C LEU A 62 3.49 3.76 7.44
N CYS A 63 3.29 2.67 6.70
CA CYS A 63 1.97 2.25 6.21
C CYS A 63 0.96 2.09 7.36
N ARG A 64 1.38 1.47 8.47
CA ARG A 64 0.55 1.30 9.66
C ARG A 64 0.19 2.63 10.31
N ILE A 65 1.17 3.52 10.49
CA ILE A 65 0.95 4.87 11.07
C ILE A 65 0.03 5.69 10.19
N LEU A 66 0.18 5.56 8.86
CA LEU A 66 -0.55 6.31 7.85
C LEU A 66 -1.86 5.64 7.41
N HIS A 67 -2.29 4.57 8.10
CA HIS A 67 -3.51 3.81 7.77
C HIS A 67 -3.67 3.56 6.26
N VAL A 68 -2.61 3.07 5.62
CA VAL A 68 -2.59 2.72 4.19
C VAL A 68 -2.05 1.32 4.02
N GLU A 69 -2.67 0.56 3.12
CA GLU A 69 -2.20 -0.79 2.83
C GLU A 69 -0.89 -0.73 2.03
N PRO A 70 0.16 -1.49 2.40
CA PRO A 70 1.39 -1.56 1.61
C PRO A 70 1.15 -1.97 0.16
N SER A 71 0.18 -2.85 -0.10
CA SER A 71 -0.17 -3.29 -1.46
C SER A 71 -0.69 -2.14 -2.32
N HIS A 72 -1.41 -1.18 -1.73
CA HIS A 72 -1.91 0.01 -2.43
C HIS A 72 -0.74 0.87 -2.93
N ILE A 73 0.23 1.14 -2.07
CA ILE A 73 1.45 1.88 -2.43
C ILE A 73 2.23 1.12 -3.51
N VAL A 74 2.48 -0.18 -3.30
CA VAL A 74 3.21 -1.01 -4.28
C VAL A 74 2.48 -1.07 -5.62
N ASN A 75 1.15 -1.16 -5.61
CA ASN A 75 0.38 -1.18 -6.84
C ASN A 75 0.56 0.11 -7.64
N ILE A 76 0.51 1.27 -6.98
CA ILE A 76 0.73 2.58 -7.63
C ILE A 76 2.17 2.73 -8.13
N LEU A 77 3.15 2.21 -7.38
CA LEU A 77 4.57 2.33 -7.75
C LEU A 77 5.00 1.39 -8.88
N CYS A 78 4.47 0.17 -8.90
CA CYS A 78 4.91 -0.88 -9.80
C CYS A 78 3.99 -1.09 -11.01
N TYR A 79 2.75 -0.61 -10.97
CA TYR A 79 1.77 -0.77 -12.04
C TYR A 79 1.26 0.62 -12.45
N ASP A 80 2.03 1.27 -13.34
CA ASP A 80 1.76 2.59 -13.91
C ASP A 80 0.54 2.64 -14.87
N ALA A 81 -0.51 1.87 -14.59
CA ALA A 81 -1.71 1.83 -15.42
C ALA A 81 -2.98 1.96 -14.57
N PRO A 82 -3.66 3.12 -14.60
CA PRO A 82 -5.04 3.21 -14.17
C PRO A 82 -5.90 2.34 -15.09
N GLY A 83 -6.61 1.35 -14.53
CA GLY A 83 -7.80 0.80 -15.19
C GLY A 83 -7.69 -0.56 -15.90
N ALA A 84 -6.59 -1.32 -15.81
CA ALA A 84 -6.61 -2.70 -16.29
C ALA A 84 -7.53 -3.56 -15.38
N PRO A 85 -8.63 -4.15 -15.89
CA PRO A 85 -9.55 -4.93 -15.07
C PRO A 85 -8.82 -6.13 -14.44
N PHE A 86 -9.15 -6.40 -13.18
CA PHE A 86 -8.54 -7.45 -12.35
C PHE A 86 -8.47 -8.82 -13.06
N THR A 87 -9.42 -9.12 -13.95
CA THR A 87 -9.52 -10.36 -14.73
C THR A 87 -8.29 -10.67 -15.58
N GLU A 88 -7.71 -9.66 -16.25
CA GLU A 88 -6.56 -9.86 -17.14
C GLU A 88 -5.26 -10.04 -16.33
N ARG A 89 -5.22 -9.46 -15.13
CA ARG A 89 -4.11 -9.58 -14.19
C ARG A 89 -4.15 -10.90 -13.42
N ALA A 90 -5.35 -11.37 -13.05
CA ALA A 90 -5.55 -12.62 -12.34
C ALA A 90 -5.01 -13.83 -13.12
N ALA A 91 -5.11 -13.84 -14.45
CA ALA A 91 -4.54 -14.88 -15.30
C ALA A 91 -3.02 -15.04 -15.09
N VAL A 92 -2.27 -13.93 -15.07
CA VAL A 92 -0.81 -13.92 -14.84
C VAL A 92 -0.44 -14.43 -13.44
N TYR A 93 -1.23 -14.09 -12.43
CA TYR A 93 -1.03 -14.61 -11.07
C TYR A 93 -1.38 -16.10 -10.97
N LEU A 94 -2.45 -16.54 -11.62
CA LEU A 94 -2.94 -17.92 -11.59
C LEU A 94 -2.07 -18.88 -12.42
N GLU A 95 -1.40 -18.41 -13.47
CA GLU A 95 -0.43 -19.21 -14.24
C GLU A 95 0.80 -19.60 -13.40
N ARG A 96 1.18 -18.76 -12.44
CA ARG A 96 2.37 -18.95 -11.60
C ARG A 96 2.15 -19.86 -10.39
N ILE A 97 0.90 -20.10 -10.00
CA ILE A 97 0.56 -21.02 -8.92
C ILE A 97 0.56 -22.45 -9.49
N ARG A 98 1.42 -23.34 -8.99
CA ARG A 98 1.37 -24.77 -9.38
C ARG A 98 0.08 -25.41 -8.87
N GLY A 99 -0.46 -26.35 -9.66
CA GLY A 99 -1.88 -26.74 -9.67
C GLY A 99 -2.51 -27.18 -8.35
N GLU A 100 -1.75 -27.59 -7.35
CA GLU A 100 -2.27 -28.07 -6.06
C GLU A 100 -2.62 -26.94 -5.08
N ASP A 101 -1.99 -25.76 -5.21
CA ASP A 101 -2.21 -24.61 -4.31
C ASP A 101 -3.34 -23.65 -4.78
N LYS A 102 -3.88 -23.85 -5.99
CA LYS A 102 -4.91 -22.96 -6.57
C LYS A 102 -6.23 -23.04 -5.81
N GLN A 103 -6.65 -24.24 -5.42
CA GLN A 103 -7.90 -24.43 -4.68
C GLN A 103 -7.80 -23.82 -3.27
N GLN A 104 -6.67 -24.05 -2.58
CA GLN A 104 -6.46 -23.49 -1.25
C GLN A 104 -6.34 -21.96 -1.30
N ALA A 105 -5.69 -21.40 -2.31
CA ALA A 105 -5.61 -19.95 -2.51
C ALA A 105 -6.99 -19.33 -2.79
N VAL A 106 -7.81 -19.97 -3.64
CA VAL A 106 -9.18 -19.53 -3.93
C VAL A 106 -10.05 -19.61 -2.68
N MET A 107 -9.99 -20.71 -1.92
CA MET A 107 -10.78 -20.86 -0.69
C MET A 107 -10.34 -19.88 0.41
N THR A 108 -9.05 -19.64 0.54
CA THR A 108 -8.49 -18.63 1.46
C THR A 108 -8.94 -17.23 1.04
N PHE A 109 -8.95 -16.93 -0.26
CA PHE A 109 -9.42 -15.65 -0.79
C PHE A 109 -10.93 -15.44 -0.58
N LEU A 110 -11.75 -16.46 -0.84
CA LEU A 110 -13.19 -16.43 -0.56
C LEU A 110 -13.49 -16.22 0.93
N HIS A 111 -12.69 -16.81 1.81
CA HIS A 111 -12.79 -16.58 3.26
C HIS A 111 -12.44 -15.13 3.65
N HIS A 112 -11.46 -14.49 3.00
CA HIS A 112 -11.13 -13.09 3.26
C HIS A 112 -12.16 -12.10 2.68
N LEU A 113 -12.85 -12.47 1.59
CA LEU A 113 -13.98 -11.68 1.08
C LEU A 113 -15.21 -11.74 1.99
N SER A 114 -15.40 -12.85 2.72
CA SER A 114 -16.51 -13.01 3.67
C SER A 114 -16.20 -12.51 5.09
N THR A 115 -14.93 -12.33 5.43
CA THR A 115 -14.50 -11.90 6.76
C THR A 115 -13.91 -10.50 6.67
N THR A 116 -14.61 -9.50 7.18
CA THR A 116 -14.04 -8.17 7.37
C THR A 116 -12.71 -8.29 8.14
N PRO A 117 -11.59 -7.74 7.61
CA PRO A 117 -10.32 -7.82 8.30
C PRO A 117 -10.45 -7.25 9.73
N PRO A 118 -9.66 -7.73 10.71
CA PRO A 118 -9.75 -7.24 12.10
C PRO A 118 -9.49 -5.74 12.26
N TRP A 119 -8.92 -5.07 11.24
CA TRP A 119 -8.74 -3.61 11.18
C TRP A 119 -9.90 -2.85 10.50
N ALA A 120 -10.87 -3.53 9.88
CA ALA A 120 -12.06 -2.93 9.28
C ALA A 120 -13.16 -2.60 10.31
N GLY A 121 -12.92 -2.86 11.60
CA GLY A 121 -13.80 -2.53 12.74
C GLY A 121 -13.86 -1.02 13.07
N GLY A 122 -14.07 -0.16 12.08
CA GLY A 122 -14.20 1.29 12.25
C GLY A 122 -15.16 1.98 11.28
N ALA A 123 -15.80 1.23 10.37
CA ALA A 123 -16.80 1.77 9.45
C ALA A 123 -18.17 1.10 9.71
N SER A 124 -18.75 1.36 10.88
CA SER A 124 -20.17 1.07 11.13
C SER A 124 -20.81 2.22 11.89
N SER A 125 -21.46 3.13 11.15
CA SER A 125 -22.75 3.75 11.53
C SER A 125 -23.23 4.74 10.46
N ALA A 126 -23.64 4.29 9.27
CA ALA A 126 -24.45 5.15 8.38
C ALA A 126 -25.25 4.35 7.33
N VAL A 127 -25.99 3.33 7.76
CA VAL A 127 -27.22 2.97 7.06
C VAL A 127 -28.32 3.02 8.10
N ARG A 128 -28.87 4.23 8.29
CA ARG A 128 -30.06 4.45 9.09
C ARG A 128 -31.25 4.46 8.14
N GLU A 129 -31.88 3.31 8.10
CA GLU A 129 -33.26 3.07 7.69
C GLU A 129 -34.21 4.20 8.11
N ARG A 130 -34.91 4.79 7.11
CA ARG A 130 -36.30 5.26 7.18
C ARG A 130 -36.85 5.15 5.76
N ARG A 131 -37.72 4.18 5.49
CA ARG A 131 -39.19 4.30 5.49
C ARG A 131 -39.71 5.33 4.50
#